data_AF-A0A949LKS7-F1
#
_entry.id   AF-A0A949LKS7-F1
#
_cell.length_a   1.000
_cell.length_b   1.000
_cell.length_c   1.000
_cell.angle_alpha   90.00
_cell.angle_beta   90.00
_cell.angle_gamma   90.00
#
_symmetry.space_group_name_H-M   'P 1'
#
loop_
_entity.id
_entity.type
_entity.pdbx_description
1 polymer ?
#
loop_
_entity_poly.entity_id
_entity_poly.type
_entity_poly.pdbx_seq_one_letter_code
_entity_poly.pdbx_strand_id
1 'polypeptide(L)'
;FRYAQTLFKDTLPSTTVVIGDSIPQDIMGGLNCGLDTCLVATGIHSAAFKGVKSVGDCSKVLKLLGMNFGARPNFWIPRLHWGKPLLDRKNKRRKKA
;
A
#
# COMPACT_ATOMS: atom_id res chain seq x y z
N PHE A 1 11.41 0.37 6.60
CA PHE A 1 11.26 1.74 6.07
C PHE A 1 12.29 2.74 6.58
N ARG A 2 12.83 2.63 7.81
CA ARG A 2 13.84 3.58 8.33
C ARG A 2 15.04 3.81 7.40
N TYR A 3 15.64 2.75 6.85
CA TYR A 3 16.74 2.92 5.89
C TYR A 3 16.32 3.75 4.67
N ALA A 4 15.15 3.48 4.09
CA ALA A 4 14.64 4.27 2.97
C ALA A 4 14.45 5.75 3.34
N GLN A 5 13.96 6.07 4.55
CA GLN A 5 13.86 7.46 5.02
C GLN A 5 15.23 8.17 5.03
N THR A 6 16.34 7.46 5.29
CA THR A 6 17.69 8.06 5.24
C THR A 6 18.15 8.42 3.83
N LEU A 7 17.54 7.84 2.79
CA LEU A 7 17.88 8.11 1.39
C LEU A 7 17.24 9.42 0.86
N PHE A 8 16.19 9.91 1.51
CA PHE A 8 15.46 11.09 1.07
C PHE A 8 15.57 12.21 2.12
N LYS A 9 16.45 13.18 1.86
CA LYS A 9 16.78 14.26 2.81
C LYS A 9 15.70 15.35 2.90
N ASP A 10 14.90 15.51 1.85
CA ASP A 10 13.90 16.58 1.72
C ASP A 10 12.45 16.08 1.88
N THR A 11 12.25 14.85 2.34
CA THR A 11 10.92 14.28 2.57
C THR A 11 10.65 14.12 4.06
N LEU A 12 9.54 14.66 4.53
CA LEU A 12 9.10 14.48 5.90
C LEU A 12 8.30 13.16 6.03
N PRO A 13 8.36 12.47 7.18
CA PRO A 13 7.50 11.33 7.44
C PRO A 13 6.00 11.65 7.26
N SER A 14 5.58 12.84 7.66
CA SER A 14 4.18 13.32 7.54
C SER A 14 3.72 13.56 6.10
N THR A 15 4.65 13.65 5.13
CA THR A 15 4.33 13.82 3.71
C THR A 15 4.55 12.54 2.91
N THR A 16 4.72 11.41 3.60
CA THR A 16 5.10 10.13 2.98
C THR A 16 4.08 9.05 3.35
N VAL A 17 3.63 8.31 2.34
CA VAL A 17 2.71 7.17 2.52
C VAL A 17 3.38 5.87 2.08
N VAL A 18 3.23 4.83 2.89
CA VAL A 18 3.57 3.45 2.55
C VAL A 18 2.36 2.78 1.91
N ILE A 19 2.51 2.27 0.70
CA ILE A 19 1.46 1.51 0.01
C ILE A 19 1.89 0.04 -0.05
N GLY A 20 1.05 -0.86 0.43
CA GLY A 20 1.35 -2.29 0.44
C GLY A 20 0.12 -3.15 0.66
N ASP A 21 0.27 -4.46 0.52
CA ASP A 21 -0.83 -5.43 0.59
C ASP A 21 -0.80 -6.30 1.86
N SER A 22 0.24 -6.15 2.69
CA SER A 22 0.47 -6.94 3.89
C SER A 22 0.41 -6.09 5.16
N ILE A 23 -0.60 -6.31 6.00
CA ILE A 23 -0.70 -5.64 7.31
C ILE A 23 0.52 -5.88 8.22
N PRO A 24 0.98 -7.12 8.48
CA PRO A 24 2.09 -7.35 9.41
C PRO A 24 3.44 -6.82 8.88
N GLN A 25 3.58 -6.57 7.58
CA GLN A 25 4.83 -6.12 6.98
C GLN A 25 4.78 -4.63 6.60
N ASP A 26 3.91 -4.26 5.66
CA ASP A 26 3.85 -2.91 5.10
C ASP A 26 3.22 -1.93 6.08
N ILE A 27 2.04 -2.28 6.60
CA ILE A 27 1.27 -1.39 7.45
C ILE A 27 1.95 -1.25 8.81
N MET A 28 2.23 -2.36 9.50
CA MET A 28 2.93 -2.31 10.78
C MET A 28 4.32 -1.68 10.66
N GLY A 29 5.06 -2.01 9.59
CA GLY A 29 6.37 -1.42 9.35
C GLY A 29 6.29 0.11 9.15
N GLY A 30 5.30 0.59 8.39
CA GLY A 30 5.08 2.00 8.12
C GLY A 30 4.70 2.77 9.39
N LEU A 31 3.74 2.24 10.15
CA LEU A 31 3.31 2.80 11.44
C LEU A 31 4.48 2.90 12.44
N ASN A 32 5.32 1.87 12.53
CA ASN A 32 6.53 1.86 13.39
C ASN A 32 7.60 2.89 12.97
N CYS A 33 7.46 3.47 11.77
CA CYS A 33 8.32 4.53 11.25
C CYS A 33 7.62 5.92 11.25
N GLY A 34 6.42 6.02 11.84
CA GLY A 34 5.65 7.27 11.87
C GLY A 34 5.17 7.73 10.50
N LEU A 35 4.94 6.78 9.58
CA LEU A 35 4.46 7.05 8.22
C LEU A 35 2.97 6.77 8.11
N ASP A 36 2.30 7.51 7.23
CA ASP A 36 0.95 7.12 6.81
C ASP A 36 1.01 5.83 5.98
N THR A 37 -0.07 5.05 6.04
CA THR A 37 -0.11 3.72 5.43
C THR A 37 -1.40 3.50 4.64
N CYS A 38 -1.28 2.83 3.50
CA CYS A 38 -2.38 2.51 2.60
C CYS A 38 -2.36 1.02 2.27
N LEU A 39 -3.43 0.32 2.64
CA LEU A 39 -3.59 -1.11 2.35
C LEU A 39 -4.23 -1.32 0.96
N VAL A 40 -3.63 -2.21 0.16
CA VAL A 40 -4.16 -2.65 -1.13
C VAL A 40 -4.90 -3.98 -0.95
N ALA A 41 -6.19 -4.01 -1.31
CA ALA A 41 -7.07 -5.16 -1.05
C ALA A 41 -6.79 -6.40 -1.91
N THR A 42 -6.02 -6.29 -3.00
CA THR A 42 -5.82 -7.36 -3.98
C THR A 42 -4.67 -8.32 -3.70
N GLY A 43 -3.90 -8.12 -2.62
CA GLY A 43 -2.74 -8.98 -2.33
C GLY A 43 -3.01 -10.06 -1.28
N ILE A 44 -2.12 -10.22 -0.30
CA ILE A 44 -2.17 -11.32 0.69
C ILE A 44 -3.51 -11.41 1.43
N HIS A 45 -4.13 -10.26 1.74
CA HIS A 45 -5.42 -10.22 2.45
C HIS A 45 -6.65 -10.32 1.52
N SER A 46 -6.47 -10.57 0.22
CA SER A 46 -7.56 -10.57 -0.77
C SER A 46 -8.73 -11.49 -0.44
N ALA A 47 -8.46 -12.64 0.18
CA ALA A 47 -9.50 -13.56 0.63
C ALA A 47 -10.46 -12.91 1.66
N ALA A 48 -9.95 -12.04 2.54
CA ALA A 48 -10.76 -11.33 3.53
C ALA A 48 -11.68 -10.28 2.90
N PHE A 49 -11.33 -9.78 1.71
CA PHE A 49 -12.14 -8.82 0.96
C PHE A 49 -13.10 -9.49 -0.04
N LYS A 50 -13.14 -10.84 -0.10
CA LYS A 50 -14.04 -11.57 -0.98
C LYS A 50 -15.50 -11.32 -0.55
N GLY A 51 -16.26 -10.63 -1.38
CA GLY A 51 -17.68 -10.34 -1.13
C GLY A 51 -17.95 -8.99 -0.46
N VAL A 52 -16.93 -8.14 -0.28
CA VAL A 52 -17.13 -6.74 0.10
C VAL A 52 -17.87 -6.00 -1.02
N LYS A 53 -19.08 -5.49 -0.73
CA LYS A 53 -19.92 -4.76 -1.70
C LYS A 53 -20.15 -3.30 -1.31
N SER A 54 -19.88 -2.95 -0.06
CA SER A 54 -20.11 -1.62 0.49
C SER A 54 -18.94 -1.13 1.34
N VAL A 55 -18.92 0.19 1.58
CA VAL A 55 -17.96 0.83 2.51
C VAL A 55 -18.11 0.28 3.94
N GLY A 56 -19.34 -0.08 4.33
CA GLY A 56 -19.61 -0.70 5.63
C GLY A 56 -18.98 -2.09 5.78
N ASP A 57 -19.06 -2.93 4.74
CA ASP A 57 -18.43 -4.25 4.74
C ASP A 57 -16.91 -4.13 4.79
N CYS A 58 -16.35 -3.20 4.01
CA CYS A 58 -14.92 -2.90 4.03
C CYS A 58 -14.46 -2.48 5.43
N SER A 59 -15.21 -1.60 6.10
CA SER A 59 -14.90 -1.15 7.46
C SER A 59 -14.88 -2.30 8.48
N LYS A 60 -15.79 -3.29 8.33
CA LYS A 60 -15.82 -4.49 9.18
C LYS A 60 -14.58 -5.36 8.95
N VAL A 61 -14.23 -5.63 7.69
CA VAL A 61 -13.04 -6.41 7.33
C VAL A 61 -11.78 -5.75 7.85
N LEU A 62 -11.61 -4.43 7.63
CA LEU A 62 -10.47 -3.67 8.13
C LEU A 62 -10.38 -3.67 9.66
N LYS A 63 -11.52 -3.60 10.36
CA LYS A 63 -11.55 -3.72 11.82
C LYS A 63 -11.06 -5.10 12.28
N LEU A 64 -11.56 -6.17 11.67
CA LEU A 64 -11.17 -7.55 12.02
C LEU A 64 -9.69 -7.80 11.74
N LEU A 65 -9.21 -7.40 10.56
CA LEU A 65 -7.79 -7.50 10.22
C LEU A 65 -6.92 -6.68 11.18
N GLY A 66 -7.35 -5.46 11.52
CA GLY A 66 -6.63 -4.61 12.45
C GLY A 66 -6.54 -5.18 13.86
N MET A 67 -7.60 -5.87 14.33
CA MET A 67 -7.57 -6.60 15.59
C MET A 67 -6.62 -7.81 15.54
N ASN A 68 -6.64 -8.57 14.44
CA ASN A 68 -5.82 -9.78 14.31
C ASN A 68 -4.32 -9.48 14.23
N PHE A 69 -3.94 -8.40 13.55
CA PHE A 69 -2.53 -8.05 13.32
C PHE A 69 -2.04 -6.90 14.20
N GLY A 70 -2.90 -6.28 15.02
CA GLY A 70 -2.53 -5.16 15.90
C GLY A 70 -2.15 -3.87 15.16
N ALA A 71 -2.52 -3.72 13.89
CA ALA A 71 -2.17 -2.56 13.06
C ALA A 71 -3.35 -2.17 12.16
N ARG A 72 -3.64 -0.86 12.08
CA ARG A 72 -4.73 -0.32 11.25
C ARG A 72 -4.17 0.66 10.23
N PRO A 73 -4.44 0.49 8.93
CA PRO A 73 -3.98 1.43 7.92
C PRO A 73 -4.75 2.75 7.99
N ASN A 74 -4.12 3.85 7.57
CA ASN A 74 -4.77 5.16 7.42
C ASN A 74 -5.75 5.16 6.23
N PHE A 75 -5.30 4.53 5.13
CA PHE A 75 -6.03 4.48 3.87
C PHE A 75 -6.22 3.04 3.40
N TRP A 76 -7.18 2.87 2.50
CA TRP A 76 -7.44 1.59 1.84
C TRP A 76 -7.84 1.85 0.40
N ILE A 77 -7.31 1.01 -0.50
CA ILE A 77 -7.69 1.01 -1.91
C ILE A 77 -7.99 -0.42 -2.38
N PRO A 78 -9.02 -0.62 -3.22
CA PRO A 78 -9.34 -1.94 -3.73
C PRO A 78 -8.24 -2.51 -4.62
N ARG A 79 -7.55 -1.65 -5.38
CA ARG A 79 -6.48 -2.04 -6.29
C ARG A 79 -5.53 -0.86 -6.52
N LEU A 80 -4.24 -1.17 -6.64
CA LEU A 80 -3.23 -0.22 -7.12
C LEU A 80 -3.01 -0.42 -8.62
N HIS A 81 -3.12 0.66 -9.38
CA HIS A 81 -2.78 0.67 -10.80
C HIS A 81 -1.54 1.52 -11.00
N TRP A 82 -0.47 0.92 -11.52
CA TRP A 82 0.62 1.70 -12.10
C TRP A 82 0.07 2.43 -13.32
N GLY A 83 0.31 3.74 -13.40
CA GLY A 83 -0.03 4.53 -14.58
C GLY A 83 0.66 4.00 -15.84
N LYS A 84 0.33 4.56 -17.00
CA LYS A 84 1.07 4.23 -18.23
C LYS A 84 2.55 4.52 -17.99
N PRO A 85 3.46 3.55 -18.15
CA PRO A 85 4.88 3.82 -17.99
C PRO A 85 5.27 4.91 -18.98
N LEU A 86 6.00 5.91 -18.50
CA LEU A 86 6.65 6.86 -19.39
C LEU A 86 7.56 6.07 -20.34
N LEU A 87 7.69 6.53 -21.59
CA LEU A 87 8.61 5.95 -22.57
C LEU A 87 10.06 6.24 -22.11
N ASP A 88 10.52 5.51 -21.11
CA ASP A 88 11.89 5.60 -20.62
C ASP A 88 12.83 4.76 -21.50
N ARG A 89 14.14 4.93 -21.27
CA ARG A 89 15.19 4.23 -22.03
C ARG A 89 15.05 2.70 -21.97
N LYS A 90 14.44 2.13 -20.93
CA LYS A 90 14.27 0.67 -20.74
C LYS A 90 13.02 0.13 -21.45
N ASN A 91 12.00 0.96 -21.68
CA ASN A 91 10.73 0.57 -22.29
C ASN A 91 10.57 1.03 -23.76
N LYS A 92 11.62 1.57 -24.41
CA LYS A 92 11.60 1.83 -25.85
C LYS A 92 11.40 0.51 -26.61
N ARG A 93 10.25 0.34 -27.25
CA ARG A 93 10.03 -0.74 -28.22
C ARG A 93 11.12 -0.62 -29.30
N ARG A 94 11.96 -1.65 -29.47
CA ARG A 94 12.85 -1.74 -30.64
C ARG A 94 11.97 -1.59 -31.88
N LYS A 95 12.25 -0.59 -32.73
CA LYS A 95 11.66 -0.52 -34.06
C LYS A 95 12.02 -1.83 -34.75
N LYS A 96 11.02 -2.62 -35.17
CA LYS A 96 11.26 -3.74 -36.06
C LYS A 96 11.81 -3.15 -37.36
N ALA A 97 13.00 -3.61 -37.76
CA ALA A 97 13.59 -3.31 -39.05
C ALA A 97 12.75 -3.95 -40.17
#